data_AF-A0A2K4MM40-F1
#
_entry.id   AF-A0A2K4MM40-F1
#
_cell.length_a   1.000
_cell.length_b   1.000
_cell.length_c   1.000
_cell.angle_alpha   90.00
_cell.angle_beta   90.00
_cell.angle_gamma   90.00
#
_symmetry.space_group_name_H-M   'P 1'
#
loop_
_entity.id
_entity.type
_entity.pdbx_description
1 polymer ?
#
loop_
_entity_poly.entity_id
_entity_poly.type
_entity_poly.pdbx_seq_one_letter_code
_entity_poly.pdbx_strand_id
1 'polypeptide(L)'
;MNHIAHTEELSSINHKIVADGETLPAVKLRDGSLVQTGTVATMLVNLAAYNQGERGEVERQLALAVPTLFKVGLFDLFPPEEWMRGDNPGRRLVGELARDWLNEQAANT
;
A
#
# COMPACT_ATOMS: atom_id res chain seq x y z
N MET A 1 10.74 5.14 -18.26
CA MET A 1 10.87 4.35 -17.02
C MET A 1 9.53 4.44 -16.31
N ASN A 2 8.86 3.32 -16.02
CA ASN A 2 7.59 3.37 -15.27
C ASN A 2 7.92 3.51 -13.78
N HIS A 3 7.82 4.75 -13.29
CA HIS A 3 7.90 5.06 -11.87
C HIS A 3 6.55 4.71 -11.24
N ILE A 4 6.54 3.87 -10.21
CA ILE A 4 5.30 3.51 -9.50
C ILE A 4 4.91 4.68 -8.60
N ALA A 5 3.65 5.11 -8.68
CA ALA A 5 3.15 6.21 -7.88
C ALA A 5 3.53 6.06 -6.40
N HIS A 6 3.94 7.18 -5.80
CA HIS A 6 4.29 7.32 -4.39
C HIS A 6 5.56 6.61 -3.89
N THR A 7 6.46 6.20 -4.77
CA THR A 7 7.70 5.52 -4.35
C THR A 7 8.52 6.34 -3.33
N GLU A 8 8.65 7.66 -3.52
CA GLU A 8 9.39 8.53 -2.60
C GLU A 8 8.68 8.71 -1.25
N GLU A 9 7.37 8.92 -1.26
CA GLU A 9 6.55 9.04 -0.05
C GLU A 9 6.55 7.74 0.76
N LEU A 10 6.48 6.60 0.07
CA LEU A 10 6.56 5.28 0.69
C LEU A 10 7.92 5.01 1.32
N SER A 11 9.01 5.58 0.80
CA SER A 11 10.32 5.46 1.45
C SER A 11 10.30 6.07 2.85
N SER A 12 9.72 7.27 2.96
CA SER A 12 9.56 7.96 4.25
C SER A 12 8.60 7.21 5.19
N ILE A 13 7.48 6.72 4.65
CA ILE A 13 6.47 5.98 5.42
C ILE A 13 7.03 4.65 5.95
N ASN A 14 7.79 3.93 5.12
CA ASN A 14 8.32 2.62 5.48
C ASN A 14 9.42 2.69 6.54
N HIS A 15 9.94 3.88 6.84
CA HIS A 15 10.85 4.08 7.97
C HIS A 15 10.20 3.72 9.33
N LYS A 16 8.87 3.64 9.42
CA LYS A 16 8.17 3.18 10.63
C LYS A 16 8.52 1.76 11.09
N ILE A 17 9.08 0.93 10.21
CA ILE A 17 9.38 -0.48 10.49
C ILE A 17 10.88 -0.79 10.57
N VAL A 18 11.75 0.21 10.45
CA VAL A 18 13.20 0.04 10.52
C VAL A 18 13.76 0.63 11.81
N ALA A 19 14.91 0.10 12.26
CA ALA A 19 15.63 0.64 13.40
C ALA A 19 16.25 2.00 13.05
N ASP A 20 16.52 2.82 14.07
CA ASP A 20 17.17 4.11 13.89
C ASP A 20 18.51 3.97 13.15
N GLY A 21 18.66 4.70 12.04
CA GLY A 21 19.85 4.66 11.20
C GLY A 21 19.83 3.62 10.08
N GLU A 22 18.82 2.77 10.00
CA GLU A 22 18.61 1.85 8.87
C GLU A 22 17.72 2.46 7.79
N THR A 23 17.93 2.04 6.53
CA THR A 23 17.09 2.45 5.40
C THR A 23 16.68 1.27 4.55
N LEU A 24 15.47 1.33 4.02
CA LEU A 24 14.95 0.34 3.08
C LEU A 24 15.29 0.78 1.65
N PRO A 25 15.99 -0.05 0.85
CA PRO A 25 16.30 0.32 -0.51
C PRO A 25 15.06 0.30 -1.40
N ALA A 26 15.04 1.14 -2.44
CA ALA A 26 14.17 0.92 -3.59
C ALA A 26 14.77 -0.19 -4.47
N VAL A 27 13.94 -1.09 -4.96
CA VAL A 27 14.35 -2.21 -5.82
C VAL A 27 13.82 -2.03 -7.23
N LYS A 28 14.63 -2.41 -8.22
CA LYS A 28 14.22 -2.45 -9.63
C LYS A 28 13.70 -3.84 -9.97
N LEU A 29 12.43 -3.93 -10.34
CA LEU A 29 11.81 -5.20 -10.75
C LEU A 29 12.24 -5.60 -12.17
N ARG A 30 11.96 -6.85 -12.56
CA ARG A 30 12.34 -7.41 -13.88
C ARG A 30 11.79 -6.62 -15.06
N ASP A 31 10.62 -6.01 -14.89
CA ASP A 31 9.98 -5.14 -15.88
C ASP A 31 10.56 -3.70 -15.91
N GLY A 32 11.56 -3.43 -15.09
CA GLY A 32 12.27 -2.15 -15.03
C GLY A 32 11.62 -1.10 -14.13
N SER A 33 10.46 -1.37 -13.52
CA SER A 33 9.85 -0.48 -12.54
C SER A 33 10.65 -0.40 -11.24
N LEU A 34 10.59 0.75 -10.57
CA LEU A 34 11.16 0.95 -9.24
C LEU A 34 10.05 0.83 -8.20
N VAL A 35 10.32 0.08 -7.14
CA VAL A 35 9.39 -0.16 -6.04
C VAL A 35 10.11 0.00 -4.70
N GLN A 36 9.49 0.68 -3.76
CA GLN A 36 10.00 0.80 -2.40
C GLN A 36 9.81 -0.51 -1.61
N THR A 37 10.86 -0.98 -0.93
CA THR A 37 10.76 -2.15 -0.05
C THR A 37 10.11 -1.80 1.30
N GLY A 38 9.55 -2.81 1.96
CA GLY A 38 8.87 -2.67 3.26
C GLY A 38 7.40 -2.26 3.20
N THR A 39 6.87 -1.88 2.02
CA THR A 39 5.52 -1.33 1.87
C THR A 39 4.42 -2.26 2.39
N VAL A 40 4.54 -3.57 2.18
CA VAL A 40 3.56 -4.55 2.71
C VAL A 40 3.61 -4.60 4.24
N ALA A 41 4.82 -4.64 4.82
CA ALA A 41 4.98 -4.67 6.27
C ALA A 41 4.47 -3.38 6.92
N THR A 42 4.76 -2.22 6.34
CA THR A 42 4.24 -0.94 6.83
C THR A 42 2.74 -0.80 6.65
N MET A 43 2.18 -1.33 5.56
CA MET A 43 0.73 -1.42 5.38
C MET A 43 0.08 -2.24 6.52
N LEU A 44 0.65 -3.38 6.90
CA LEU A 44 0.13 -4.18 8.02
C LEU A 44 0.19 -3.43 9.36
N VAL A 45 1.24 -2.63 9.60
CA VAL A 45 1.33 -1.77 10.79
C VAL A 45 0.25 -0.70 10.78
N ASN A 46 0.07 0.02 9.66
CA ASN A 46 -0.95 1.06 9.53
C ASN A 46 -2.38 0.48 9.62
N LEU A 47 -2.59 -0.73 9.09
CA LEU A 47 -3.86 -1.45 9.21
C LEU A 47 -4.16 -1.80 10.67
N ALA A 48 -3.16 -2.24 11.43
CA ALA A 48 -3.32 -2.52 12.85
C ALA A 48 -3.64 -1.23 13.65
N ALA A 49 -2.94 -0.13 13.37
CA ALA A 49 -3.21 1.18 13.97
C ALA A 49 -4.64 1.67 13.66
N TYR A 50 -5.07 1.53 12.40
CA TYR A 50 -6.43 1.84 12.00
C TYR A 50 -7.47 0.99 12.76
N ASN A 51 -7.23 -0.31 12.89
CA ASN A 51 -8.09 -1.20 13.68
C ASN A 51 -8.19 -0.81 15.16
N GLN A 52 -7.16 -0.13 15.70
CA GLN A 52 -7.14 0.39 17.07
C GLN A 52 -7.83 1.75 17.22
N GLY A 53 -8.29 2.37 16.12
CA GLY A 53 -9.04 3.62 16.15
C GLY A 53 -8.27 4.83 15.62
N GLU A 54 -7.01 4.68 15.18
CA GLU A 54 -6.29 5.79 14.54
C GLU A 54 -6.91 6.14 13.18
N ARG A 55 -6.94 7.43 12.84
CA ARG A 55 -7.59 7.97 11.63
C ARG A 55 -6.74 9.08 11.01
N GLY A 56 -7.09 9.53 9.80
CA GLY A 56 -6.41 10.59 9.08
C GLY A 56 -5.12 10.10 8.44
N GLU A 57 -3.99 10.22 9.15
CA GLU A 57 -2.68 9.96 8.56
C GLU A 57 -2.50 8.48 8.20
N VAL A 58 -2.99 7.55 9.03
CA VAL A 58 -2.94 6.11 8.71
C VAL A 58 -3.75 5.77 7.46
N GLU A 59 -4.90 6.42 7.25
CA GLU A 59 -5.75 6.22 6.06
C GLU A 59 -5.04 6.74 4.81
N ARG A 60 -4.44 7.94 4.89
CA ARG A 60 -3.62 8.52 3.82
C ARG A 60 -2.48 7.59 3.42
N GLN A 61 -1.75 7.04 4.39
CA GLN A 61 -0.63 6.14 4.12
C GLN A 61 -1.07 4.81 3.52
N LEU A 62 -2.23 4.27 3.95
CA LEU A 62 -2.82 3.08 3.32
C LEU A 62 -3.18 3.35 1.85
N ALA A 63 -3.74 4.53 1.54
CA ALA A 63 -4.05 4.92 0.17
C ALA A 63 -2.79 5.03 -0.71
N LEU A 64 -1.73 5.68 -0.22
CA LEU A 64 -0.47 5.81 -0.95
C LEU A 64 0.19 4.46 -1.28
N ALA A 65 -0.05 3.43 -0.45
CA ALA A 65 0.50 2.11 -0.68
C ALA A 65 -0.18 1.36 -1.84
N VAL A 66 -1.46 1.64 -2.13
CA VAL A 66 -2.29 0.85 -3.07
C VAL A 66 -1.62 0.58 -4.42
N PRO A 67 -1.05 1.58 -5.14
CA PRO A 67 -0.41 1.31 -6.44
C PRO A 67 0.74 0.31 -6.34
N THR A 68 1.53 0.40 -5.26
CA THR A 68 2.62 -0.55 -4.99
C THR A 68 2.08 -1.93 -4.63
N LEU A 69 1.00 -2.02 -3.86
CA LEU A 69 0.37 -3.30 -3.51
C LEU A 69 -0.16 -4.06 -4.73
N PHE A 70 -0.77 -3.35 -5.69
CA PHE A 70 -1.09 -3.92 -7.00
C PHE A 70 0.18 -4.35 -7.74
N LYS A 71 1.19 -3.48 -7.76
CA LYS A 71 2.43 -3.76 -8.50
C LYS A 71 3.15 -5.03 -8.05
N VAL A 72 3.17 -5.28 -6.75
CA VAL A 72 3.85 -6.46 -6.17
C VAL A 72 2.94 -7.70 -6.12
N GLY A 73 1.73 -7.63 -6.66
CA GLY A 73 0.81 -8.76 -6.79
C GLY A 73 0.06 -9.13 -5.50
N LEU A 74 -0.06 -8.21 -4.52
CA LEU A 74 -0.79 -8.51 -3.28
C LEU A 74 -2.27 -8.81 -3.58
N PHE A 75 -2.89 -8.02 -4.46
CA PHE A 75 -4.30 -8.18 -4.82
C PHE A 75 -4.55 -9.33 -5.81
N ASP A 76 -3.50 -9.90 -6.43
CA ASP A 76 -3.61 -11.13 -7.22
C ASP A 76 -3.79 -12.37 -6.31
N LEU A 77 -3.28 -12.30 -5.07
CA LEU A 77 -3.49 -13.34 -4.06
C LEU A 77 -4.90 -13.26 -3.46
N PHE A 78 -5.36 -12.04 -3.19
CA PHE A 78 -6.66 -11.77 -2.57
C PHE A 78 -7.26 -10.50 -3.20
N PRO A 79 -8.32 -10.61 -4.02
CA PRO A 79 -8.93 -9.47 -4.69
C PRO A 79 -9.51 -8.43 -3.71
N PRO A 80 -9.66 -7.14 -4.11
CA PRO A 80 -10.22 -6.10 -3.26
C PRO A 80 -11.55 -6.47 -2.59
N GLU A 81 -12.42 -7.21 -3.29
CA GLU A 81 -13.71 -7.69 -2.79
C GLU A 81 -13.56 -8.66 -1.61
N GLU A 82 -12.51 -9.46 -1.61
CA GLU A 82 -12.20 -10.37 -0.51
C GLU A 82 -11.62 -9.64 0.70
N TRP A 83 -10.87 -8.56 0.48
CA TRP A 83 -10.41 -7.67 1.54
C TRP A 83 -11.57 -6.96 2.25
N MET A 84 -12.62 -6.60 1.50
CA MET A 84 -13.83 -5.99 2.06
C MET A 84 -14.73 -6.98 2.82
N ARG A 85 -14.48 -8.29 2.71
CA ARG A 85 -15.30 -9.31 3.35
C ARG A 85 -14.95 -9.46 4.84
N GLY A 86 -15.98 -9.50 5.68
CA GLY A 86 -15.86 -9.71 7.13
C GLY A 86 -15.95 -8.42 7.96
N ASP A 87 -15.44 -8.50 9.18
CA ASP A 87 -15.63 -7.51 10.25
C ASP A 87 -14.34 -6.76 10.63
N ASN A 88 -13.24 -6.95 9.89
CA ASN A 88 -12.01 -6.17 10.09
C ASN A 88 -12.08 -4.82 9.36
N PRO A 89 -12.17 -3.68 10.07
CA PRO A 89 -12.40 -2.38 9.44
C PRO A 89 -11.20 -1.92 8.60
N GLY A 90 -9.97 -2.25 9.01
CA GLY A 90 -8.75 -1.92 8.26
C GLY A 90 -8.60 -2.70 6.97
N ARG A 91 -8.93 -4.01 6.97
CA ARG A 91 -8.98 -4.79 5.72
C ARG A 91 -10.03 -4.22 4.77
N ARG A 92 -11.20 -3.85 5.30
CA ARG A 92 -12.26 -3.23 4.51
C ARG A 92 -11.82 -1.93 3.86
N LEU A 93 -11.21 -1.03 4.62
CA LEU A 93 -10.66 0.21 4.09
C LEU A 93 -9.64 -0.04 2.97
N VAL A 94 -8.68 -0.96 3.17
CA VAL A 94 -7.69 -1.30 2.12
C VAL A 94 -8.37 -1.83 0.86
N GLY A 95 -9.39 -2.67 1.01
CA GLY A 95 -10.18 -3.18 -0.12
C GLY A 95 -10.97 -2.07 -0.86
N GLU A 96 -11.55 -1.12 -0.11
CA GLU A 96 -12.24 0.04 -0.69
C GLU A 96 -11.28 0.94 -1.48
N LEU A 97 -10.14 1.30 -0.88
CA LEU A 97 -9.10 2.09 -1.54
C LEU A 97 -8.56 1.41 -2.81
N ALA A 98 -8.40 0.09 -2.77
CA ALA A 98 -7.95 -0.69 -3.92
C ALA A 98 -8.99 -0.73 -5.05
N ARG A 99 -10.27 -0.89 -4.72
CA ARG A 99 -11.37 -0.83 -5.68
C ARG A 99 -11.47 0.56 -6.32
N ASP A 100 -11.39 1.61 -5.50
CA ASP A 100 -11.52 2.98 -5.98
C ASP A 100 -10.36 3.32 -6.93
N TRP A 101 -9.13 2.89 -6.62
CA TRP A 101 -8.00 3.00 -7.52
C TRP A 101 -8.21 2.28 -8.86
N LEU A 102 -8.78 1.06 -8.87
CA LEU A 102 -9.11 0.35 -10.12
C LEU A 102 -10.13 1.11 -10.96
N ASN A 103 -11.15 1.68 -10.32
CA ASN A 103 -12.17 2.48 -11.01
C ASN A 103 -11.57 3.74 -11.64
N GLU A 104 -10.65 4.42 -10.94
CA GLU A 104 -9.93 5.58 -11.47
C GLU A 104 -9.06 5.21 -12.68
N GLN A 105 -8.36 4.08 -12.64
CA GLN A 105 -7.57 3.62 -13.78
C GLN A 105 -8.45 3.28 -15.00
N ALA A 106 -9.62 2.66 -14.77
CA ALA A 106 -10.57 2.36 -15.83
C ALA A 106 -11.22 3.61 -16.44
N ALA A 107 -11.47 4.65 -15.64
CA ALA A 107 -12.02 5.92 -16.11
C ALA A 107 -11.01 6.77 -16.90
N ASN A 108 -9.72 6.54 -16.69
CA ASN A 108 -8.62 7.25 -17.36
C ASN A 108 -8.06 6.51 -18.59
N THR A 109 -8.69 5.41 -19.01
CA THR A 109 -8.33 4.60 -20.19
C THR A 109 -9.35 4.80 -21.32
#